data_AF-A0A7Y5Q8T0-F1
#
_entry.id   AF-A0A7Y5Q8T0-F1
#
_cell.length_a   1.000
_cell.length_b   1.000
_cell.length_c   1.000
_cell.angle_alpha   90.00
_cell.angle_beta   90.00
_cell.angle_gamma   90.00
#
_symmetry.space_group_name_H-M   'P 1'
#
loop_
_entity.id
_entity.type
_entity.pdbx_description
1 polymer ?
#
loop_
_entity_poly.entity_id
_entity_poly.type
_entity_poly.pdbx_seq_one_letter_code
_entity_poly.pdbx_strand_id
1 'polypeptide(L)'
;MTAMGLAATTDRFCPSCGAILRSWRIGPVMVEGCDTCGGVWFDAAELKRIANLPGQPLEALEGEFTRGLGGGGGGKQRCPADRTPLEPKQLKQAPEVTLDVCPTCQGLWLDDGELATLAA
;
A
#
# COMPACT_ATOMS: atom_id res chain seq x y z
N MET A 1 -1.27 -15.98 15.50
CA MET A 1 -1.19 -16.15 14.05
C MET A 1 -2.20 -15.20 13.44
N THR A 2 -1.75 -14.17 12.73
CA THR A 2 -2.64 -13.21 12.05
C THR A 2 -3.13 -13.87 10.77
N ALA A 3 -4.44 -14.07 10.64
CA ALA A 3 -5.00 -14.69 9.44
C ALA A 3 -4.86 -13.74 8.25
N MET A 4 -4.32 -14.24 7.13
CA MET A 4 -4.17 -13.52 5.87
C MET A 4 -4.93 -14.23 4.75
N GLY A 5 -5.55 -13.48 3.85
CA GLY A 5 -6.20 -14.05 2.67
C GLY A 5 -6.96 -13.03 1.82
N LEU A 6 -7.18 -13.40 0.56
CA LEU A 6 -7.95 -12.64 -0.42
C LEU A 6 -9.40 -12.43 0.04
N ALA A 7 -9.89 -11.20 -0.01
CA ALA A 7 -11.20 -10.85 0.52
C ALA A 7 -12.25 -10.50 -0.55
N ALA A 8 -11.91 -9.70 -1.57
CA ALA A 8 -12.83 -9.32 -2.66
C ALA A 8 -12.11 -8.55 -3.80
N THR A 9 -12.82 -8.32 -4.90
CA THR A 9 -12.46 -7.39 -5.98
C THR A 9 -12.88 -5.96 -5.61
N THR A 10 -12.03 -4.96 -5.87
CA THR A 10 -12.33 -3.54 -5.61
C THR A 10 -12.82 -2.84 -6.89
N ASP A 11 -13.37 -1.63 -6.75
CA ASP A 11 -13.63 -0.68 -7.84
C ASP A 11 -12.55 0.41 -7.95
N ARG A 12 -11.47 0.28 -7.16
CA ARG A 12 -10.36 1.23 -7.08
C ARG A 12 -9.25 0.85 -8.05
N PHE A 13 -8.72 1.87 -8.72
CA PHE A 13 -7.62 1.70 -9.67
C PHE A 13 -6.29 2.03 -9.03
N CYS A 14 -5.28 1.23 -9.37
CA CYS A 14 -3.89 1.46 -9.03
C CYS A 14 -3.44 2.82 -9.58
N PRO A 15 -2.91 3.71 -8.74
CA PRO A 15 -2.49 5.04 -9.14
C PRO A 15 -1.23 5.01 -10.02
N SER A 16 -0.44 3.94 -9.95
CA SER A 16 0.81 3.77 -10.68
C SER A 16 0.61 3.20 -12.09
N CYS A 17 -0.21 2.15 -12.25
CA CYS A 17 -0.40 1.46 -13.54
C CYS A 17 -1.85 1.40 -14.05
N GLY A 18 -2.84 1.85 -13.28
CA GLY A 18 -4.26 1.87 -13.68
C GLY A 18 -4.98 0.52 -13.62
N ALA A 19 -4.34 -0.56 -13.17
CA ALA A 19 -5.00 -1.85 -12.95
C ALA A 19 -5.97 -1.82 -11.76
N ILE A 20 -6.96 -2.72 -11.70
CA ILE A 20 -7.85 -2.85 -10.54
C ILE A 20 -7.06 -3.36 -9.33
N LEU A 21 -7.25 -2.76 -8.16
CA LEU A 21 -6.67 -3.25 -6.90
C LEU A 21 -7.43 -4.48 -6.39
N ARG A 22 -6.77 -5.34 -5.61
CA ARG A 22 -7.41 -6.46 -4.92
C ARG A 22 -7.37 -6.27 -3.43
N SER A 23 -8.49 -6.56 -2.77
CA SER A 23 -8.56 -6.50 -1.32
C SER A 23 -7.97 -7.74 -0.67
N TRP A 24 -7.10 -7.51 0.30
CA TRP A 24 -6.45 -8.49 1.15
C TRP A 24 -6.75 -8.21 2.61
N ARG A 25 -7.08 -9.26 3.35
CA ARG A 25 -7.35 -9.14 4.79
C ARG A 25 -6.12 -9.52 5.58
N ILE A 26 -5.77 -8.70 6.57
CA ILE A 26 -4.69 -8.91 7.53
C ILE A 26 -5.28 -8.74 8.92
N GLY A 27 -5.59 -9.86 9.59
CA GLY A 27 -6.31 -9.81 10.85
C GLY A 27 -7.66 -9.10 10.70
N PRO A 28 -7.91 -7.97 11.42
CA PRO A 28 -9.12 -7.17 11.29
C PRO A 28 -9.02 -6.04 10.23
N VAL A 29 -7.87 -5.86 9.59
CA VAL A 29 -7.63 -4.77 8.64
C VAL A 29 -7.77 -5.28 7.21
N MET A 30 -8.36 -4.46 6.34
CA MET A 30 -8.36 -4.64 4.90
C MET A 30 -7.28 -3.76 4.30
N VAL A 31 -6.61 -4.24 3.27
CA VAL A 31 -5.69 -3.44 2.45
C VAL A 31 -5.93 -3.78 0.99
N GLU A 32 -5.45 -2.94 0.09
CA GLU A 32 -5.66 -3.15 -1.34
C GLU A 32 -4.32 -3.12 -2.06
N GLY A 33 -3.97 -4.20 -2.75
CA GLY A 33 -2.71 -4.30 -3.48
C GLY A 33 -2.92 -4.46 -4.98
N CYS A 34 -1.89 -4.09 -5.74
CA CYS A 34 -1.86 -4.23 -7.19
C CYS A 34 -1.05 -5.45 -7.61
N ASP A 35 -1.69 -6.47 -8.16
CA ASP A 35 -0.97 -7.65 -8.69
C ASP A 35 -0.07 -7.33 -9.91
N THR A 36 -0.27 -6.18 -10.55
CA THR A 36 0.47 -5.80 -11.76
C THR A 36 1.79 -5.14 -11.41
N CYS A 37 1.77 -4.18 -10.49
CA CYS A 37 2.94 -3.35 -10.16
C CYS A 37 3.40 -3.47 -8.71
N GLY A 38 2.81 -4.33 -7.89
CA GLY A 38 3.23 -4.60 -6.51
C GLY A 38 2.84 -3.54 -5.47
N GLY A 39 2.44 -2.34 -5.89
CA GLY A 39 2.09 -1.28 -4.95
C GLY A 39 0.84 -1.57 -4.11
N VAL A 40 0.80 -0.99 -2.92
CA VAL A 40 -0.22 -1.23 -1.89
C VAL A 40 -0.83 0.08 -1.41
N TRP A 41 -2.16 0.11 -1.36
CA TRP A 41 -2.97 1.17 -0.81
C TRP A 41 -3.43 0.83 0.61
N PHE A 42 -3.33 1.83 1.48
CA PHE A 42 -3.87 1.83 2.83
C PHE A 42 -4.83 3.01 2.97
N ASP A 43 -6.08 2.75 3.34
CA ASP A 43 -6.99 3.80 3.77
C ASP A 43 -6.53 4.41 5.11
N ALA A 44 -7.18 5.51 5.49
CA ALA A 44 -6.85 6.26 6.69
C ALA A 44 -6.71 5.35 7.93
N ALA A 45 -5.55 5.46 8.58
CA ALA A 45 -5.17 4.71 9.78
C ALA A 45 -4.99 3.19 9.62
N GLU A 46 -5.15 2.60 8.43
CA GLU A 46 -4.96 1.15 8.23
C GLU A 46 -3.51 0.73 8.46
N LEU A 47 -2.55 1.45 7.87
CA LEU A 47 -1.12 1.21 8.09
C LEU A 47 -0.78 1.24 9.59
N LYS A 48 -1.29 2.24 10.32
CA LYS A 48 -1.10 2.35 11.76
C LYS A 48 -1.73 1.17 12.52
N ARG A 49 -2.92 0.71 12.12
CA ARG A 49 -3.56 -0.45 12.75
C ARG A 49 -2.73 -1.71 12.54
N ILE A 50 -2.25 -1.95 11.33
CA ILE A 50 -1.40 -3.11 10.99
C ILE A 50 -0.09 -3.08 11.78
N ALA A 51 0.58 -1.92 11.87
CA ALA A 51 1.80 -1.76 12.65
C ALA A 51 1.62 -2.05 14.16
N ASN A 52 0.39 -1.97 14.67
CA ASN A 52 0.07 -2.29 16.07
C ASN A 52 -0.47 -3.71 16.27
N LEU A 53 -0.60 -4.51 15.20
CA LEU A 53 -1.03 -5.91 15.33
C LEU A 53 0.13 -6.79 15.83
N PRO A 54 -0.15 -7.80 16.67
CA PRO A 54 0.87 -8.76 17.10
C PRO A 54 1.36 -9.60 15.91
N GLY A 55 2.65 -9.93 15.90
CA GLY A 55 3.25 -10.84 14.92
C GLY A 55 3.75 -10.19 13.63
N GLN A 56 4.07 -8.88 13.64
CA GLN A 56 4.75 -8.14 12.57
C GLN A 56 4.18 -8.37 11.15
N PRO A 57 2.86 -8.19 10.93
CA PRO A 57 2.24 -8.54 9.65
C PRO A 57 2.65 -7.64 8.47
N LEU A 58 3.38 -6.55 8.70
CA LEU A 58 3.97 -5.72 7.65
C LEU A 58 4.98 -6.50 6.79
N GLU A 59 5.83 -7.32 7.43
CA GLU A 59 6.81 -8.18 6.75
C GLU A 59 6.12 -9.22 5.86
N ALA A 60 5.01 -9.78 6.37
CA ALA A 60 4.22 -10.77 5.63
C ALA A 60 3.45 -10.14 4.46
N LEU A 61 3.06 -8.87 4.57
CA LEU A 61 2.31 -8.16 3.54
C LEU A 61 3.15 -7.90 2.29
N GLU A 62 4.43 -7.56 2.48
CA GLU A 62 5.38 -7.40 1.38
C GLU A 62 5.45 -8.68 0.54
N GLY A 63 5.69 -9.82 1.20
CA GLY A 63 5.85 -11.12 0.53
C GLY A 63 4.64 -11.58 -0.27
N GLU A 64 3.47 -11.00 0.00
CA GLU A 64 2.23 -11.30 -0.70
C GLU A 64 2.04 -10.48 -1.98
N PHE A 65 2.56 -9.25 -2.00
CA PHE A 65 2.46 -8.34 -3.15
C PHE A 65 3.76 -8.20 -3.95
N THR A 66 4.85 -8.84 -3.53
CA THR A 66 6.14 -8.79 -4.23
C THR A 66 6.03 -9.37 -5.64
N ARG A 67 6.39 -8.59 -6.67
CA ARG A 67 6.78 -9.11 -7.99
C ARG A 67 8.18 -8.65 -8.36
N GLY A 68 9.03 -9.60 -8.74
CA GLY A 68 10.41 -9.34 -9.12
C GLY A 68 10.52 -8.34 -10.28
N LEU A 69 11.19 -7.22 -9.99
CA LEU A 69 11.69 -6.21 -10.94
C LEU A 69 10.65 -5.20 -11.48
N GLY A 70 10.39 -4.16 -10.68
CA GLY A 70 10.62 -2.76 -11.06
C GLY A 70 9.55 -2.04 -11.89
N GLY A 71 9.17 -0.85 -11.43
CA GLY A 71 8.63 0.20 -12.31
C GLY A 71 7.61 1.13 -11.65
N GLY A 72 8.08 2.06 -10.81
CA GLY A 72 7.28 3.24 -10.42
C GLY A 72 7.01 4.12 -11.65
N GLY A 73 5.74 4.24 -12.03
CA GLY A 73 5.31 5.08 -13.15
C GLY A 73 5.45 6.56 -12.80
N GLY A 74 6.26 7.30 -13.57
CA GLY A 74 6.54 8.74 -13.39
C GLY A 74 5.38 9.70 -13.75
N GLY A 75 4.17 9.41 -13.28
CA GLY A 75 2.98 10.24 -13.43
C GLY A 75 2.50 10.82 -12.09
N LYS A 76 1.71 11.90 -12.13
CA LYS A 76 1.03 12.42 -10.93
C LYS A 76 -0.03 11.43 -10.47
N GLN A 77 0.35 10.57 -9.54
CA GLN A 77 -0.53 9.57 -8.92
C GLN A 77 -1.79 10.22 -8.34
N ARG A 78 -2.94 9.57 -8.54
CA ARG A 78 -4.24 10.02 -8.00
C ARG A 78 -4.74 9.04 -6.96
N CYS A 79 -5.18 9.56 -5.83
CA CYS A 79 -5.78 8.78 -4.76
C CYS A 79 -6.84 7.79 -5.29
N PRO A 80 -6.70 6.48 -5.04
CA PRO A 80 -7.69 5.49 -5.46
C PRO A 80 -9.07 5.71 -4.84
N ALA A 81 -9.14 6.32 -3.65
CA ALA A 81 -10.37 6.56 -2.92
C ALA A 81 -11.14 7.82 -3.36
N ASP A 82 -10.45 8.93 -3.66
CA ASP A 82 -11.10 10.23 -3.93
C ASP A 82 -10.54 11.00 -5.15
N ARG A 83 -9.52 10.46 -5.83
CA ARG A 83 -8.84 11.00 -7.02
C ARG A 83 -8.05 12.31 -6.80
N THR A 84 -7.93 12.78 -5.57
CA THR A 84 -7.03 13.88 -5.20
C THR A 84 -5.59 13.51 -5.55
N PRO A 85 -4.77 14.42 -6.10
CA PRO A 85 -3.36 14.14 -6.34
C PRO A 85 -2.67 13.73 -5.04
N LEU A 86 -1.89 12.65 -5.09
CA LEU A 86 -1.09 12.23 -3.95
C LEU A 86 0.13 13.14 -3.79
N GLU A 87 0.52 13.36 -2.54
CA GLU A 87 1.70 14.15 -2.18
C GLU A 87 2.80 13.22 -1.65
N PRO A 88 3.96 13.14 -2.31
CA PRO A 88 5.06 12.32 -1.84
C PRO A 88 5.63 12.91 -0.54
N LYS A 89 5.79 12.04 0.47
CA LYS A 89 6.37 12.37 1.76
C LYS A 89 7.48 11.38 2.09
N GLN A 90 8.68 11.91 2.19
CA GLN A 90 9.84 11.16 2.65
C GLN A 90 9.83 11.09 4.18
N LEU A 91 10.05 9.90 4.73
CA LEU A 91 10.17 9.74 6.18
C LEU A 91 11.58 10.10 6.65
N LYS A 92 11.67 10.79 7.79
CA LYS A 92 12.98 11.14 8.36
C LYS A 92 13.74 9.92 8.85
N GLN A 93 13.02 8.90 9.33
CA GLN A 93 13.61 7.67 9.84
C GLN A 93 13.94 6.64 8.76
N ALA A 94 13.34 6.77 7.57
CA ALA A 94 13.52 5.86 6.43
C ALA A 94 13.49 6.70 5.14
N PRO A 95 14.58 7.43 4.82
CA PRO A 95 14.61 8.36 3.69
C PRO A 95 14.51 7.66 2.32
N GLU A 96 14.87 6.38 2.25
CA GLU A 96 14.68 5.55 1.06
C GLU A 96 13.21 5.17 0.80
N VAL A 97 12.30 5.46 1.73
CA VAL A 97 10.85 5.24 1.58
C VAL A 97 10.14 6.54 1.24
N THR A 98 9.39 6.55 0.14
CA THR A 98 8.50 7.65 -0.23
C THR A 98 7.06 7.23 0.00
N LEU A 99 6.36 7.86 0.93
CA LEU A 99 4.93 7.64 1.11
C LEU A 99 4.13 8.64 0.29
N ASP A 100 3.33 8.16 -0.65
CA ASP A 100 2.40 9.00 -1.38
C ASP A 100 1.09 9.17 -0.59
N VAL A 101 0.89 10.37 -0.04
CA VAL A 101 -0.19 10.65 0.92
C VAL A 101 -1.31 11.47 0.28
N CYS A 102 -2.55 11.03 0.44
CA CYS A 102 -3.69 11.86 0.06
C CYS A 102 -3.97 12.93 1.13
N PRO A 103 -3.97 14.23 0.81
CA PRO A 103 -4.27 15.28 1.78
C PRO A 103 -5.76 15.33 2.18
N THR A 104 -6.66 14.70 1.40
CA THR A 104 -8.11 14.72 1.62
C THR A 104 -8.58 13.54 2.47
N CYS A 105 -8.39 12.31 1.99
CA CYS A 105 -8.81 11.11 2.73
C CYS A 105 -7.76 10.57 3.71
N GLN A 106 -6.52 11.08 3.69
CA GLN A 106 -5.39 10.59 4.52
C GLN A 106 -4.95 9.14 4.24
N GLY A 107 -5.35 8.57 3.11
CA GLY A 107 -4.83 7.30 2.63
C GLY A 107 -3.39 7.41 2.11
N LEU A 108 -2.72 6.25 2.04
CA LEU A 108 -1.31 6.11 1.73
C LEU A 108 -1.13 5.10 0.60
N TRP A 109 -0.35 5.49 -0.40
CA TRP A 109 0.17 4.60 -1.42
C TRP A 109 1.65 4.33 -1.16
N LEU A 110 2.03 3.06 -1.23
CA LEU A 110 3.41 2.59 -1.21
C LEU A 110 3.67 1.85 -2.51
N ASP A 111 4.74 2.21 -3.21
CA ASP A 111 5.18 1.50 -4.41
C ASP A 111 5.87 0.17 -4.03
N ASP A 112 6.09 -0.68 -5.04
CA ASP A 112 6.72 -2.00 -4.86
C ASP A 112 8.09 -1.91 -4.19
N GLY A 113 8.33 -2.76 -3.19
CA GLY A 113 9.57 -2.81 -2.42
C GLY A 113 9.70 -1.77 -1.29
N GLU A 114 8.82 -0.76 -1.22
CA GLU A 114 8.89 0.25 -0.15
C GLU A 114 8.38 -0.28 1.20
N LEU A 115 7.44 -1.22 1.16
CA LEU A 115 6.89 -1.90 2.33
C LEU A 115 7.95 -2.74 3.06
N ALA A 116 8.84 -3.40 2.32
CA ALA A 116 9.98 -4.14 2.88
C ALA A 116 10.86 -3.26 3.77
N THR A 117 11.11 -2.03 3.35
CA THR A 117 11.98 -1.09 4.08
C THR A 117 11.33 -0.59 5.38
N LEU A 118 10.01 -0.41 5.41
CA LEU A 118 9.30 -0.03 6.64
C LEU A 118 9.19 -1.16 7.66
N ALA A 119 9.38 -2.40 7.22
CA ALA A 119 9.24 -3.60 8.03
C ALA A 119 10.57 -4.09 8.62
N ALA A 120 11.71 -3.48 8.25
CA ALA A 120 13.06 -3.81 8.71
C ALA A 120 13.44 -3.08 10.01
#